data_AF-A0A3A0CBK7-F1
#
_entry.id   AF-A0A3A0CBK7-F1
#
_cell.length_a   1.000
_cell.length_b   1.000
_cell.length_c   1.000
_cell.angle_alpha   90.00
_cell.angle_beta   90.00
_cell.angle_gamma   90.00
#
_symmetry.space_group_name_H-M   'P 1'
#
loop_
_entity.id
_entity.type
_entity.pdbx_description
1 polymer ?
#
loop_
_entity_poly.entity_id
_entity_poly.type
_entity_poly.pdbx_seq_one_letter_code
_entity_poly.pdbx_strand_id
1 'polypeptide(L)'
;MFSLLLIFVEAPKMLCKLIPAVFSILWITPLPANELLIEIPLDQQVSAAPFQAPEGLQFVIEFPSLTDPGDFERFGRNVFWQDDSSGQFDFTRDNSPDFPQLQFLLTNGADDWLNFLTHNSLGRGGGPGNAESDWGFGNPDLIGNQIDLIRLVVHKLEIESYSPGPPFGDGLEWDARITWEFWGTPVPEPASLIILALSLALPRRLRCRR
;
A
#
# COMPACT_ATOMS: atom_id res chain seq x y z
N MET A 1 8.37 12.34 37.21
CA MET A 1 8.18 12.14 38.67
C MET A 1 6.76 12.60 39.01
N PHE A 2 5.79 11.68 38.96
CA PHE A 2 4.38 11.96 39.28
C PHE A 2 3.99 11.10 40.49
N SER A 3 3.67 11.75 41.60
CA SER A 3 3.15 11.10 42.82
C SER A 3 1.65 10.90 42.68
N LEU A 4 1.21 9.64 42.73
CA LEU A 4 -0.18 9.24 42.79
C LEU A 4 -0.61 9.15 44.27
N LEU A 5 -1.58 9.97 44.68
CA LEU A 5 -2.16 9.96 46.03
C LEU A 5 -3.33 8.96 46.07
N LEU A 6 -3.18 7.86 46.82
CA LEU A 6 -4.25 6.89 47.07
C LEU A 6 -5.06 7.31 48.31
N ILE A 7 -6.35 7.60 48.12
CA ILE A 7 -7.32 7.79 49.21
C ILE A 7 -8.09 6.48 49.36
N PHE A 8 -7.96 5.81 50.51
CA PHE A 8 -8.82 4.69 50.90
C PHE A 8 -10.01 5.22 51.70
N VAL A 9 -11.23 5.01 51.19
CA VAL A 9 -12.48 5.22 51.93
C VAL A 9 -13.05 3.85 52.25
N GLU A 10 -13.16 3.53 53.54
CA GLU A 10 -13.89 2.35 54.03
C GLU A 10 -15.40 2.58 53.92
N ALA A 11 -16.10 1.63 53.29
CA ALA A 11 -17.56 1.57 53.27
C ALA A 11 -18.04 0.14 53.61
N PRO A 12 -19.24 0.01 54.20
CA PRO A 12 -19.61 -1.13 55.03
C PRO A 12 -20.12 -2.35 54.23
N LYS A 13 -20.01 -3.49 54.90
CA LYS A 13 -20.40 -4.84 54.47
C LYS A 13 -21.90 -4.90 54.12
N MET A 14 -22.24 -4.85 52.83
CA MET A 14 -23.51 -5.40 52.32
C MET A 14 -23.28 -6.29 51.10
N LEU A 15 -23.49 -7.58 51.39
CA LEU A 15 -24.01 -8.65 50.55
C LEU A 15 -24.53 -8.22 49.16
N CYS A 16 -23.68 -8.32 48.14
CA CYS A 16 -24.12 -8.47 46.76
C CYS A 16 -23.09 -9.36 46.07
N LYS A 17 -23.53 -10.52 45.56
CA LYS A 17 -22.72 -11.43 44.74
C LYS A 17 -22.33 -10.68 43.46
N LEU A 18 -21.27 -9.87 43.52
CA LEU A 18 -20.59 -9.37 42.35
C LEU A 18 -19.86 -10.57 41.74
N ILE A 19 -20.42 -11.08 40.65
CA ILE A 19 -19.64 -11.79 39.63
C ILE A 19 -18.41 -10.89 39.39
N PRO A 20 -17.17 -11.40 39.54
CA PRO A 20 -16.02 -10.63 39.09
C PRO A 20 -16.18 -10.50 37.59
N ALA A 21 -16.71 -9.37 37.13
CA ALA A 21 -16.51 -8.91 35.78
C ALA A 21 -15.01 -8.65 35.70
N VAL A 22 -14.28 -9.72 35.40
CA VAL A 22 -12.90 -9.69 34.98
C VAL A 22 -12.91 -8.78 33.76
N PHE A 23 -12.63 -7.50 34.00
CA PHE A 23 -12.16 -6.60 32.97
C PHE A 23 -10.81 -7.16 32.57
N SER A 24 -10.82 -8.18 31.71
CA SER A 24 -9.70 -8.45 30.84
C SER A 24 -9.59 -7.21 29.99
N ILE A 25 -8.80 -6.24 30.45
CA ILE A 25 -8.13 -5.29 29.59
C ILE A 25 -7.33 -6.21 28.68
N LEU A 26 -7.90 -6.52 27.52
CA LEU A 26 -7.20 -7.18 26.45
C LEU A 26 -6.11 -6.16 26.10
N TRP A 27 -4.93 -6.38 26.64
CA TRP A 27 -3.73 -5.73 26.14
C TRP A 27 -3.63 -6.24 24.71
N ILE A 28 -4.17 -5.47 23.77
CA ILE A 28 -3.80 -5.58 22.38
C ILE A 28 -2.33 -5.18 22.41
N THR A 29 -1.45 -6.17 22.59
CA THR A 29 -0.05 -5.99 22.27
C THR A 29 -0.06 -5.53 20.82
N PRO A 30 0.47 -4.33 20.51
CA PRO A 30 0.61 -3.94 19.11
C PRO A 30 1.32 -5.11 18.45
N LEU A 31 0.67 -5.72 17.46
CA LEU A 31 1.34 -6.67 16.60
C LEU A 31 2.64 -5.97 16.18
N PRO A 32 3.80 -6.64 16.27
CA PRO A 32 5.05 -6.06 15.78
C PRO A 32 4.76 -5.52 14.38
N ALA A 33 5.24 -4.31 14.07
CA ALA A 33 5.04 -3.66 12.79
C ALA A 33 5.36 -4.68 11.68
N ASN A 34 4.34 -5.36 11.21
CA ASN A 34 4.49 -6.44 10.26
C ASN A 34 4.63 -5.70 8.95
N GLU A 35 5.85 -5.70 8.44
CA GLU A 35 6.18 -5.27 7.09
C GLU A 35 5.17 -5.95 6.16
N LEU A 36 4.28 -5.14 5.56
CA LEU A 36 3.28 -5.66 4.65
C LEU A 36 3.92 -5.84 3.28
N LEU A 37 4.77 -6.85 3.16
CA LEU A 37 5.40 -7.16 1.89
C LEU A 37 4.36 -7.81 0.96
N ILE A 38 3.85 -7.03 0.01
CA ILE A 38 3.10 -7.53 -1.14
C ILE A 38 4.09 -7.50 -2.30
N GLU A 39 4.40 -8.66 -2.89
CA GLU A 39 5.26 -8.77 -4.05
C GLU A 39 4.39 -9.02 -5.29
N ILE A 40 4.50 -8.15 -6.30
CA ILE A 40 3.85 -8.35 -7.59
C ILE A 40 4.93 -8.73 -8.61
N PRO A 41 5.09 -10.03 -8.93
CA PRO A 41 6.00 -10.45 -9.98
C PRO A 41 5.41 -10.10 -11.35
N LEU A 42 6.13 -9.27 -12.10
CA LEU A 42 5.89 -9.06 -13.52
C LEU A 42 7.00 -9.79 -14.26
N ASP A 43 6.70 -10.96 -14.81
CA ASP A 43 7.62 -11.70 -15.67
C ASP A 43 7.35 -11.35 -17.15
N GLN A 44 8.44 -11.10 -17.89
CA GLN A 44 8.58 -11.03 -19.35
C GLN A 44 7.46 -10.31 -20.13
N GLN A 45 7.73 -9.10 -20.64
CA GLN A 45 6.87 -8.47 -21.65
C GLN A 45 7.66 -7.96 -22.85
N VAL A 46 7.22 -8.37 -24.05
CA VAL A 46 7.76 -7.88 -25.31
C VAL A 46 7.00 -6.61 -25.71
N SER A 47 7.68 -5.47 -25.77
CA SER A 47 7.10 -4.23 -26.31
C SER A 47 7.92 -3.73 -27.49
N ALA A 48 7.40 -3.92 -28.71
CA ALA A 48 7.98 -3.37 -29.94
C ALA A 48 7.90 -1.83 -29.95
N ALA A 49 8.81 -1.16 -29.25
CA ALA A 49 8.99 0.29 -29.28
C ALA A 49 10.25 0.63 -30.10
N PRO A 50 10.25 1.67 -30.96
CA PRO A 50 11.38 1.98 -31.83
C PRO A 50 12.69 2.25 -31.05
N PHE A 51 13.81 1.84 -31.65
CA PHE A 51 15.19 1.72 -31.10
C PHE A 51 15.88 3.04 -30.62
N GLN A 52 15.15 3.99 -30.06
CA GLN A 52 15.74 5.24 -29.54
C GLN A 52 15.30 5.49 -28.10
N ALA A 53 15.79 4.66 -27.18
CA ALA A 53 15.65 4.89 -25.75
C ALA A 53 17.05 5.06 -25.11
N PRO A 54 17.77 6.16 -25.36
CA PRO A 54 19.10 6.36 -24.79
C PRO A 54 19.10 6.38 -23.26
N GLU A 55 17.94 6.62 -22.64
CA GLU A 55 17.82 6.75 -21.19
C GLU A 55 17.35 5.45 -20.50
N GLY A 56 17.03 4.38 -21.24
CA GLY A 56 16.60 3.09 -20.68
C GLY A 56 15.07 2.92 -20.56
N LEU A 57 14.65 2.05 -19.64
CA LEU A 57 13.24 1.74 -19.34
C LEU A 57 12.83 2.28 -17.97
N GLN A 58 11.58 2.70 -17.84
CA GLN A 58 10.94 3.02 -16.56
C GLN A 58 9.81 2.03 -16.31
N PHE A 59 9.65 1.62 -15.06
CA PHE A 59 8.52 0.82 -14.59
C PHE A 59 7.62 1.74 -13.77
N VAL A 60 6.36 1.85 -14.17
CA VAL A 60 5.41 2.82 -13.59
C VAL A 60 4.12 2.13 -13.19
N ILE A 61 3.50 2.65 -12.14
CA ILE A 61 2.11 2.32 -11.78
C ILE A 61 1.25 3.46 -12.31
N GLU A 62 0.39 3.17 -13.28
CA GLU A 62 -0.57 4.12 -13.82
C GLU A 62 -1.94 3.89 -13.17
N PHE A 63 -2.60 4.98 -12.76
CA PHE A 63 -3.86 4.95 -12.03
C PHE A 63 -4.75 6.15 -12.44
N PRO A 64 -6.09 6.07 -12.27
CA PRO A 64 -6.99 7.17 -12.62
C PRO A 64 -6.65 8.45 -11.86
N SER A 65 -6.57 9.60 -12.55
CA SER A 65 -6.35 10.87 -11.85
C SER A 65 -7.55 11.20 -10.96
N LEU A 66 -7.26 11.60 -9.72
CA LEU A 66 -8.27 12.12 -8.80
C LEU A 66 -8.70 13.56 -9.14
N THR A 67 -7.92 14.26 -9.98
CA THR A 67 -8.11 15.68 -10.28
C THR A 67 -8.67 15.95 -11.66
N ASP A 68 -8.38 15.09 -12.65
CA ASP A 68 -8.89 15.21 -14.01
C ASP A 68 -9.57 13.91 -14.46
N PRO A 69 -10.91 13.81 -14.34
CA PRO A 69 -11.65 12.61 -14.69
C PRO A 69 -11.45 12.24 -16.18
N GLY A 70 -10.87 11.06 -16.41
CA GLY A 70 -10.56 10.55 -17.75
C GLY A 70 -9.09 10.66 -18.14
N ASP A 71 -8.25 11.29 -17.31
CA ASP A 71 -6.80 11.22 -17.41
C ASP A 71 -6.23 10.18 -16.43
N PHE A 72 -4.99 9.77 -16.68
CA PHE A 72 -4.25 8.83 -15.85
C PHE A 72 -2.97 9.46 -15.33
N GLU A 73 -2.70 9.26 -14.04
CA GLU A 73 -1.45 9.62 -13.40
C GLU A 73 -0.49 8.43 -13.39
N ARG A 74 0.81 8.72 -13.33
CA ARG A 74 1.86 7.71 -13.41
C ARG A 74 2.84 7.89 -12.26
N PHE A 75 2.83 6.94 -11.33
CA PHE A 75 3.81 6.81 -10.27
C PHE A 75 5.08 6.11 -10.79
N GLY A 76 6.26 6.55 -10.35
CA GLY A 76 7.54 5.97 -10.79
C GLY A 76 8.18 6.63 -12.02
N ARG A 77 7.62 7.76 -12.49
CA ARG A 77 8.21 8.52 -13.62
C ARG A 77 9.63 9.01 -13.30
N ASN A 78 10.43 9.15 -14.34
CA ASN A 78 11.81 9.67 -14.30
C ASN A 78 12.81 8.79 -13.52
N VAL A 79 12.45 7.55 -13.20
CA VAL A 79 13.37 6.53 -12.69
C VAL A 79 13.66 5.56 -13.82
N PHE A 80 14.85 5.68 -14.40
CA PHE A 80 15.25 4.87 -15.54
C PHE A 80 16.24 3.78 -15.17
N TRP A 81 16.05 2.62 -15.79
CA TRP A 81 16.84 1.41 -15.65
C TRP A 81 17.50 1.09 -16.99
N GLN A 82 18.79 0.82 -16.93
CA GLN A 82 19.61 0.53 -18.10
C GLN A 82 19.67 -0.97 -18.36
N ASP A 83 20.15 -1.36 -19.53
CA ASP A 83 20.47 -2.76 -19.81
C ASP A 83 21.44 -3.32 -18.75
N ASP A 84 21.26 -4.59 -18.39
CA ASP A 84 21.94 -5.30 -17.30
C ASP A 84 21.82 -4.65 -15.91
N SER A 85 20.89 -3.72 -15.70
CA SER A 85 20.74 -3.06 -14.40
C SER A 85 19.98 -3.90 -13.37
N SER A 86 20.32 -3.68 -12.09
CA SER A 86 19.62 -4.21 -10.93
C SER A 86 19.71 -3.21 -9.79
N GLY A 87 18.78 -3.29 -8.83
CA GLY A 87 18.77 -2.44 -7.65
C GLY A 87 17.38 -2.16 -7.13
N GLN A 88 17.25 -1.11 -6.34
CA GLN A 88 15.96 -0.66 -5.83
C GLN A 88 15.85 0.86 -5.85
N PHE A 89 14.61 1.35 -5.94
CA PHE A 89 14.28 2.75 -5.75
C PHE A 89 13.14 2.88 -4.73
N ASP A 90 13.37 3.73 -3.74
CA ASP A 90 12.46 3.96 -2.62
C ASP A 90 11.65 5.23 -2.90
N PHE A 91 10.38 5.07 -3.22
CA PHE A 91 9.45 6.17 -3.42
C PHE A 91 8.81 6.56 -2.09
N THR A 92 8.93 7.84 -1.74
CA THR A 92 8.36 8.43 -0.53
C THR A 92 7.57 9.67 -0.90
N ARG A 93 6.79 10.19 0.06
CA ARG A 93 6.09 11.47 -0.10
C ARG A 93 7.01 12.63 -0.50
N ASP A 94 8.27 12.61 -0.07
CA ASP A 94 9.20 13.73 -0.28
C ASP A 94 9.86 13.71 -1.67
N ASN A 95 9.99 12.55 -2.31
CA ASN A 95 10.65 12.41 -3.60
C ASN A 95 9.71 12.09 -4.77
N SER A 96 8.43 11.85 -4.49
CA SER A 96 7.44 11.38 -5.47
C SER A 96 6.15 12.20 -5.38
N PRO A 97 5.93 13.18 -6.27
CA PRO A 97 4.75 14.05 -6.24
C PRO A 97 3.42 13.30 -6.28
N ASP A 98 3.38 12.17 -6.98
CA ASP A 98 2.17 11.36 -7.20
C ASP A 98 1.91 10.38 -6.02
N PHE A 99 2.83 10.30 -5.05
CA PHE A 99 2.73 9.38 -3.91
C PHE A 99 1.44 9.54 -3.09
N PRO A 100 1.00 10.76 -2.70
CA PRO A 100 -0.20 10.90 -1.88
C PRO A 100 -1.47 10.42 -2.58
N GLN A 101 -1.54 10.53 -3.91
CA GLN A 101 -2.70 10.07 -4.67
C GLN A 101 -2.74 8.55 -4.77
N LEU A 102 -1.61 7.93 -5.13
CA LEU A 102 -1.51 6.47 -5.15
C LEU A 102 -1.78 5.88 -3.76
N GLN A 103 -1.19 6.46 -2.71
CA GLN A 103 -1.47 6.07 -1.33
C GLN A 103 -2.96 6.14 -0.99
N PHE A 104 -3.66 7.19 -1.44
CA PHE A 104 -5.10 7.33 -1.19
C PHE A 104 -5.89 6.22 -1.86
N LEU A 105 -5.60 5.90 -3.13
CA LEU A 105 -6.27 4.82 -3.86
C LEU A 105 -6.08 3.48 -3.14
N LEU A 106 -4.83 3.11 -2.86
CA LEU A 106 -4.49 1.85 -2.20
C LEU A 106 -5.10 1.68 -0.80
N THR A 107 -5.55 2.75 -0.14
CA THR A 107 -5.98 2.72 1.28
C THR A 107 -7.43 3.17 1.50
N ASN A 108 -8.15 3.56 0.45
CA ASN A 108 -9.53 4.07 0.55
C ASN A 108 -10.58 2.96 0.73
N GLY A 109 -10.18 1.68 0.58
CA GLY A 109 -11.06 0.52 0.68
C GLY A 109 -11.95 0.27 -0.55
N ALA A 110 -11.74 0.99 -1.63
CA ALA A 110 -12.28 0.71 -2.95
C ALA A 110 -11.32 -0.22 -3.71
N ASP A 111 -11.89 -0.99 -4.65
CA ASP A 111 -11.13 -1.86 -5.54
C ASP A 111 -10.77 -1.05 -6.79
N ASP A 112 -9.69 -0.26 -6.69
CA ASP A 112 -9.30 0.71 -7.70
C ASP A 112 -8.55 0.06 -8.87
N TRP A 113 -8.63 0.66 -10.06
CA TRP A 113 -7.96 0.12 -11.24
C TRP A 113 -6.50 0.57 -11.29
N LEU A 114 -5.57 -0.39 -11.37
CA LEU A 114 -4.13 -0.15 -11.45
C LEU A 114 -3.54 -0.79 -12.71
N ASN A 115 -2.70 -0.02 -13.41
CA ASN A 115 -1.93 -0.46 -14.57
C ASN A 115 -0.45 -0.53 -14.18
N PHE A 116 0.20 -1.68 -14.39
CA PHE A 116 1.65 -1.79 -14.26
C PHE A 116 2.27 -1.70 -15.65
N LEU A 117 2.84 -0.54 -15.98
CA LEU A 117 3.34 -0.25 -17.32
C LEU A 117 4.87 -0.20 -17.34
N THR A 118 5.42 -0.59 -18.47
CA THR A 118 6.83 -0.32 -18.79
C THR A 118 6.87 0.68 -19.92
N HIS A 119 7.62 1.76 -19.73
CA HIS A 119 7.78 2.82 -20.71
C HIS A 119 9.26 2.98 -21.06
N ASN A 120 9.54 3.36 -22.30
CA ASN A 120 10.86 3.86 -22.68
C ASN A 120 10.96 5.38 -22.44
N SER A 121 12.14 5.95 -22.68
CA SER A 121 12.40 7.39 -22.55
C SER A 121 11.55 8.29 -23.46
N LEU A 122 10.89 7.73 -24.48
CA LEU A 122 9.95 8.45 -25.34
C LEU A 122 8.51 8.42 -24.80
N GLY A 123 8.31 7.86 -23.60
CA GLY A 123 7.00 7.69 -22.98
C GLY A 123 6.12 6.65 -23.67
N ARG A 124 6.69 5.84 -24.57
CA ARG A 124 5.98 4.73 -25.24
C ARG A 124 6.12 3.49 -24.39
N GLY A 125 5.01 2.81 -24.17
CA GLY A 125 4.96 1.70 -23.25
C GLY A 125 3.65 0.97 -23.30
N GLY A 126 3.58 -0.07 -22.50
CA GLY A 126 2.39 -0.87 -22.29
C GLY A 126 2.57 -1.73 -21.05
N GLY A 127 1.49 -2.39 -20.68
CA GLY A 127 1.49 -3.32 -19.57
C GLY A 127 0.06 -3.67 -19.16
N PRO A 128 -0.07 -4.64 -18.25
CA PRO A 128 -1.36 -5.11 -17.81
C PRO A 128 -2.02 -4.10 -16.86
N GLY A 129 -3.33 -4.03 -16.97
CA GLY A 129 -4.21 -3.33 -16.04
C GLY A 129 -5.22 -4.29 -15.47
N ASN A 130 -5.45 -4.22 -14.15
CA ASN A 130 -6.52 -4.94 -13.46
C ASN A 130 -6.98 -4.13 -12.23
N ALA A 131 -8.05 -4.59 -11.60
CA ALA A 131 -8.45 -4.10 -10.29
C ALA A 131 -7.39 -4.46 -9.24
N GLU A 132 -7.26 -3.64 -8.20
CA GLU A 132 -6.30 -3.84 -7.12
C GLU A 132 -6.45 -5.24 -6.48
N SER A 133 -7.67 -5.70 -6.24
CA SER A 133 -7.92 -7.03 -5.68
C SER A 133 -7.36 -8.20 -6.52
N ASP A 134 -7.25 -8.05 -7.84
CA ASP A 134 -6.67 -9.07 -8.74
C ASP A 134 -5.14 -9.15 -8.64
N TRP A 135 -4.48 -8.08 -8.20
CA TRP A 135 -3.04 -8.04 -7.96
C TRP A 135 -2.63 -8.66 -6.61
N GLY A 136 -3.60 -9.20 -5.86
CA GLY A 136 -3.36 -9.92 -4.62
C GLY A 136 -3.36 -9.04 -3.37
N PHE A 137 -3.82 -7.79 -3.47
CA PHE A 137 -3.97 -6.89 -2.33
C PHE A 137 -5.13 -7.30 -1.39
N GLY A 138 -6.03 -8.18 -1.84
CA GLY A 138 -7.13 -8.72 -1.03
C GLY A 138 -8.43 -7.95 -1.21
N ASN A 139 -9.32 -8.02 -0.21
CA ASN A 139 -10.47 -7.12 -0.11
C ASN A 139 -10.87 -6.95 1.37
N PRO A 140 -10.83 -5.73 1.94
CA PRO A 140 -10.42 -4.46 1.31
C PRO A 140 -8.90 -4.27 1.36
N ASP A 141 -8.36 -3.71 0.29
CA ASP A 141 -6.94 -3.38 0.10
C ASP A 141 -6.46 -2.31 1.06
N LEU A 142 -5.26 -2.57 1.60
CA LEU A 142 -4.47 -1.80 2.58
C LEU A 142 -5.23 -0.91 3.56
N ILE A 143 -6.52 -1.18 3.79
CA ILE A 143 -7.43 -0.27 4.46
C ILE A 143 -7.02 -0.18 5.92
N GLY A 144 -7.03 1.04 6.44
CA GLY A 144 -6.54 1.28 7.79
C GLY A 144 -5.02 1.11 7.90
N ASN A 145 -4.26 1.20 6.80
CA ASN A 145 -2.81 1.37 6.83
C ASN A 145 -2.42 2.75 6.26
N GLN A 146 -1.32 3.28 6.79
CA GLN A 146 -0.61 4.42 6.25
C GLN A 146 0.63 3.89 5.55
N ILE A 147 0.64 3.95 4.22
CA ILE A 147 1.83 3.64 3.42
C ILE A 147 2.89 4.73 3.64
N ASP A 148 4.07 4.34 4.09
CA ASP A 148 5.20 5.21 4.37
C ASP A 148 6.23 5.19 3.23
N LEU A 149 6.34 4.06 2.54
CA LEU A 149 7.31 3.81 1.47
C LEU A 149 6.71 2.85 0.44
N ILE A 150 6.91 3.12 -0.85
CA ILE A 150 6.69 2.16 -1.93
C ILE A 150 8.05 1.91 -2.57
N ARG A 151 8.49 0.65 -2.67
CA ARG A 151 9.79 0.31 -3.24
C ARG A 151 9.60 -0.46 -4.54
N LEU A 152 10.33 -0.04 -5.58
CA LEU A 152 10.54 -0.85 -6.77
C LEU A 152 11.89 -1.55 -6.64
N VAL A 153 11.88 -2.87 -6.71
CA VAL A 153 13.08 -3.71 -6.76
C VAL A 153 13.20 -4.30 -8.18
N VAL A 154 14.28 -3.98 -8.86
CA VAL A 154 14.65 -4.57 -10.15
C VAL A 154 15.70 -5.63 -9.88
N HIS A 155 15.29 -6.90 -9.94
CA HIS A 155 16.18 -8.04 -9.70
C HIS A 155 17.09 -8.29 -10.89
N LYS A 156 16.54 -8.13 -12.10
CA LYS A 156 17.22 -8.32 -13.37
C LYS A 156 16.51 -7.52 -14.44
N LEU A 157 17.27 -6.92 -15.36
CA LEU A 157 16.77 -6.30 -16.58
C LEU A 157 17.74 -6.61 -17.72
N GLU A 158 17.23 -7.24 -18.77
CA GLU A 158 17.91 -7.43 -20.06
C GLU A 158 17.14 -6.65 -21.12
N ILE A 159 17.84 -5.84 -21.93
CA ILE A 159 17.27 -5.08 -23.04
C ILE A 159 18.01 -5.45 -24.31
N GLU A 160 17.30 -6.01 -25.27
CA GLU A 160 17.84 -6.43 -26.56
C GLU A 160 17.25 -5.59 -27.70
N SER A 161 18.02 -5.45 -28.78
CA SER A 161 17.51 -4.91 -30.03
C SER A 161 16.54 -5.91 -30.66
N TYR A 162 15.32 -5.47 -30.93
CA TYR A 162 14.31 -6.29 -31.60
C TYR A 162 14.14 -5.85 -33.05
N SER A 163 14.39 -6.73 -34.02
CA SER A 163 14.15 -6.45 -35.44
C SER A 163 13.16 -7.47 -36.02
N PRO A 164 11.85 -7.21 -35.96
CA PRO A 164 10.82 -8.08 -36.54
C PRO A 164 10.83 -8.12 -38.07
N GLY A 165 11.62 -7.25 -38.71
CA GLY A 165 11.60 -7.04 -40.15
C GLY A 165 10.41 -6.19 -40.64
N PRO A 166 10.34 -5.89 -41.95
CA PRO A 166 9.24 -5.13 -42.53
C PRO A 166 7.89 -5.85 -42.36
N PRO A 167 6.78 -5.14 -42.07
CA PRO A 167 6.62 -3.68 -42.00
C PRO A 167 6.83 -3.06 -40.61
N PHE A 168 7.24 -3.83 -39.60
CA PHE A 168 7.13 -3.44 -38.19
C PHE A 168 8.27 -2.56 -37.67
N GLY A 169 9.38 -2.46 -38.41
CA GLY A 169 10.53 -1.61 -38.08
C GLY A 169 11.32 -2.12 -36.87
N ASP A 170 12.53 -1.58 -36.66
CA ASP A 170 13.38 -1.96 -35.52
C ASP A 170 12.84 -1.37 -34.21
N GLY A 171 13.02 -2.11 -33.12
CA GLY A 171 12.59 -1.74 -31.78
C GLY A 171 13.44 -2.35 -30.67
N LEU A 172 12.84 -2.48 -29.49
CA LEU A 172 13.45 -3.07 -28.30
C LEU A 172 12.62 -4.26 -27.82
N GLU A 173 13.30 -5.30 -27.36
CA GLU A 173 12.74 -6.38 -26.57
C GLU A 173 13.40 -6.31 -25.19
N TRP A 174 12.68 -6.68 -24.15
CA TRP A 174 13.24 -6.66 -22.81
C TRP A 174 12.68 -7.81 -21.98
N ASP A 175 13.51 -8.30 -21.07
CA ASP A 175 13.14 -9.26 -20.04
C ASP A 175 13.50 -8.66 -18.69
N ALA A 176 12.49 -8.45 -17.85
CA ALA A 176 12.67 -7.85 -16.54
C ALA A 176 12.04 -8.72 -15.48
N ARG A 177 12.75 -8.85 -14.36
CA ARG A 177 12.22 -9.42 -13.12
C ARG A 177 12.15 -8.32 -12.09
N ILE A 178 10.93 -7.85 -11.81
CA ILE A 178 10.69 -6.74 -10.90
C ILE A 178 9.71 -7.11 -9.79
N THR A 179 9.81 -6.35 -8.69
CA THR A 179 8.89 -6.44 -7.56
C THR A 179 8.56 -5.05 -7.08
N TRP A 180 7.27 -4.75 -6.93
CA TRP A 180 6.79 -3.61 -6.15
C TRP A 180 6.53 -4.07 -4.73
N GLU A 181 7.00 -3.32 -3.74
CA GLU A 181 6.81 -3.58 -2.31
C GLU A 181 6.14 -2.37 -1.64
N PHE A 182 5.18 -2.62 -0.75
CA PHE A 182 4.39 -1.56 -0.10
C PHE A 182 4.61 -1.57 1.41
N TRP A 183 5.30 -0.56 1.91
CA TRP A 183 5.72 -0.49 3.31
C TRP A 183 4.91 0.56 4.05
N GLY A 184 4.32 0.19 5.19
CA GLY A 184 3.48 1.10 5.95
C GLY A 184 3.23 0.65 7.37
N THR A 185 2.46 1.46 8.08
CA THR A 185 2.05 1.22 9.46
C THR A 185 0.53 1.21 9.58
N PRO A 186 -0.05 0.34 10.42
CA PRO A 186 -1.49 0.38 10.67
C PRO A 186 -1.89 1.74 11.25
N VAL A 187 -2.88 2.38 10.64
CA VAL A 187 -3.56 3.55 11.21
C VAL A 187 -4.35 3.04 12.42
N PRO A 188 -4.06 3.55 13.64
CA PRO A 188 -4.84 3.18 14.81
C PRO A 188 -6.30 3.45 14.52
N GLU A 189 -7.16 2.43 14.69
CA GLU A 189 -8.60 2.64 14.57
C GLU A 189 -8.98 3.85 15.45
N PRO A 190 -9.75 4.80 14.92
CA PRO A 190 -10.13 5.95 15.71
C PRO A 190 -10.78 5.45 17.00
N ALA A 191 -10.46 6.10 18.12
CA ALA A 191 -10.96 5.76 19.45
C ALA A 191 -12.52 5.70 19.53
N SER A 192 -13.22 6.06 18.46
CA SER A 192 -14.65 5.83 18.24
C SER A 192 -15.08 4.37 18.48
N LEU A 193 -14.29 3.35 18.14
CA LEU A 193 -14.67 1.96 18.47
C LEU A 193 -14.59 1.67 19.97
N ILE A 194 -13.60 2.26 20.64
CA ILE A 194 -13.50 2.22 22.11
C ILE A 194 -14.69 2.95 22.73
N ILE A 195 -15.07 4.12 22.20
CA ILE A 195 -16.23 4.88 22.66
C ILE A 195 -17.54 4.10 22.43
N LEU A 196 -17.69 3.44 21.27
CA LEU A 196 -18.85 2.59 20.96
C LEU A 196 -18.93 1.42 21.94
N ALA A 197 -17.83 0.69 22.15
CA ALA A 197 -17.77 -0.42 23.10
C ALA A 197 -18.08 0.03 24.54
N LEU A 198 -17.56 1.18 24.97
CA LEU A 198 -17.86 1.78 26.26
C LEU A 198 -19.36 2.13 26.38
N SER A 199 -19.95 2.71 25.35
CA SER A 199 -21.37 3.09 25.33
C SER A 199 -22.31 1.87 25.41
N LEU A 200 -21.91 0.73 24.85
CA LEU A 200 -22.66 -0.54 24.94
C LEU A 200 -22.48 -1.24 26.30
N ALA A 201 -21.33 -1.04 26.97
CA ALA A 201 -21.05 -1.65 28.28
C ALA A 201 -21.75 -0.94 29.46
N LEU A 202 -21.93 0.38 29.37
CA LEU A 202 -22.52 1.21 30.44
C LEU A 202 -23.99 0.89 30.82
N PRO A 203 -24.94 0.65 29.89
CA PRO A 203 -26.36 0.48 30.25
C PRO A 203 -26.65 -0.82 31.03
N ARG A 204 -25.80 -1.86 30.92
CA ARG A 204 -25.98 -3.10 31.70
C ARG A 204 -25.78 -2.89 33.21
N ARG A 205 -24.93 -1.94 33.62
CA ARG A 205 -24.73 -1.64 35.05
C ARG A 205 -25.86 -0.82 35.66
N LEU A 206 -26.57 -0.02 34.87
CA LEU A 206 -27.62 0.86 35.38
C LEU A 206 -28.97 0.15 35.56
N ARG A 207 -29.21 -1.00 34.90
CA ARG A 207 -30.46 -1.77 35.07
C ARG A 207 -30.50 -2.68 36.31
N CYS A 208 -29.37 -2.97 36.96
CA CYS A 208 -29.35 -3.86 38.15
C CYS A 208 -29.54 -3.11 39.49
N ARG A 209 -30.03 -1.86 39.47
CA ARG A 209 -30.19 -1.01 40.68
C ARG A 209 -31.65 -0.73 41.07
N ARG A 210 -32.62 -1.48 40.55
CA ARG A 210 -34.01 -1.44 41.04
C ARG A 210 -34.35 -2.70 41.81
#